data_AF-A0A7K8IK22-F1
#
_entry.id   AF-A0A7K8IK22-F1
#
_cell.length_a   1.000
_cell.length_b   1.000
_cell.length_c   1.000
_cell.angle_alpha   90.00
_cell.angle_beta   90.00
_cell.angle_gamma   90.00
#
_symmetry.space_group_name_H-M   'P 1'
#
loop_
_entity.id
_entity.type
_entity.pdbx_description
1 polymer ?
#
loop_
_entity_poly.entity_id
_entity_poly.type
_entity_poly.pdbx_seq_one_letter_code
_entity_poly.pdbx_strand_id
1 'polypeptide(L)'
;RWVLSLECKGSRNFLSALRRAVEVDFKDKDKHKSQGLYLLTTGIPDQETHTVSAYVAEACRGFGLQLHVCLFSAEKGTDSSGIVPARYANPRETASAFKEIVQAANGRFHWFGEAGIFESDDIASIISEMEKAKNYSQKCAFLVESLKQRS
;
A
#
# COMPACT_ATOMS: atom_id res chain seq x y z
N ARG A 1 -26.99 2.57 -10.85
CA ARG A 1 -25.71 2.64 -10.11
C ARG A 1 -25.52 4.08 -9.61
N TRP A 2 -25.96 4.39 -8.39
CA TRP A 2 -25.88 5.76 -7.83
C TRP A 2 -24.45 6.21 -7.52
N VAL A 3 -23.54 5.27 -7.25
CA VAL A 3 -22.14 5.58 -6.97
C VAL A 3 -21.40 6.11 -8.21
N LEU A 4 -21.81 5.70 -9.41
CA LEU A 4 -21.21 6.16 -10.67
C LEU A 4 -21.68 7.56 -11.08
N SER A 5 -22.75 8.08 -10.48
CA SER A 5 -23.20 9.46 -10.69
C SER A 5 -22.58 10.44 -9.69
N LEU A 6 -21.70 9.97 -8.79
CA LEU A 6 -20.97 10.85 -7.88
C LEU A 6 -19.81 11.50 -8.63
N GLU A 7 -19.80 12.83 -8.65
CA GLU A 7 -18.66 13.61 -9.12
C GLU A 7 -17.64 13.77 -8.00
N CYS A 8 -16.36 13.54 -8.31
CA CYS A 8 -15.26 13.84 -7.40
C CYS A 8 -15.23 15.34 -7.10
N LYS A 9 -15.36 15.72 -5.82
CA LYS A 9 -15.31 17.12 -5.36
C LYS A 9 -14.39 17.25 -4.15
N GLY A 10 -13.82 18.44 -3.99
CA GLY A 10 -12.91 18.75 -2.88
C GLY A 10 -11.45 18.48 -3.19
N SER A 11 -10.64 18.36 -2.13
CA SER A 11 -9.19 18.18 -2.20
C SER A 11 -8.78 16.83 -1.61
N ARG A 12 -7.50 16.47 -1.71
CA ARG A 12 -6.95 15.22 -1.15
C ARG A 12 -6.56 15.41 0.31
N ASN A 13 -7.52 15.84 1.14
CA ASN A 13 -7.32 16.05 2.57
C ASN A 13 -7.28 14.71 3.33
N PHE A 14 -6.21 13.96 3.09
CA PHE A 14 -6.02 12.61 3.62
C PHE A 14 -5.99 12.61 5.15
N LEU A 15 -5.24 13.52 5.76
CA LEU A 15 -5.05 13.51 7.22
C LEU A 15 -6.36 13.67 7.99
N SER A 16 -7.28 14.52 7.50
CA SER A 16 -8.59 14.70 8.15
C SER A 16 -9.48 13.47 7.99
N ALA A 17 -9.46 12.85 6.80
CA ALA A 17 -10.20 11.61 6.55
C ALA A 17 -9.67 10.46 7.41
N LEU A 18 -8.35 10.34 7.52
CA LEU A 18 -7.67 9.34 8.33
C LEU A 18 -7.98 9.52 9.82
N ARG A 19 -7.89 10.74 10.36
CA ARG A 19 -8.25 11.04 11.75
C ARG A 19 -9.67 10.61 12.05
N ARG A 20 -10.62 10.99 11.18
CA ARG A 20 -12.02 10.61 11.33
C ARG A 20 -12.19 9.09 11.34
N ALA A 21 -11.58 8.36 10.41
CA ALA A 21 -11.67 6.91 10.39
C ALA A 21 -11.12 6.30 11.69
N VAL A 22 -9.90 6.69 12.08
CA VAL A 22 -9.21 6.20 13.28
C VAL A 22 -10.00 6.48 14.56
N GLU A 23 -10.54 7.69 14.71
CA GLU A 23 -11.20 8.15 15.94
C GLU A 23 -12.69 7.77 16.01
N VAL A 24 -13.35 7.55 14.87
CA VAL A 24 -14.80 7.28 14.81
C VAL A 24 -15.10 5.82 14.55
N ASP A 25 -14.52 5.26 13.49
CA ASP A 25 -14.88 3.92 12.99
C ASP A 25 -14.09 2.82 13.70
N PHE A 26 -12.91 3.18 14.22
CA PHE A 26 -12.02 2.27 14.90
C PHE A 26 -11.93 2.55 16.41
N LYS A 27 -13.03 3.00 17.02
CA LYS A 27 -13.11 3.21 18.49
C LYS A 27 -12.87 1.95 19.32
N ASP A 28 -13.11 0.78 18.72
CA ASP A 28 -12.96 -0.54 19.34
C ASP A 28 -11.72 -1.30 18.85
N LYS A 29 -10.65 -0.60 18.43
CA LYS A 29 -9.36 -1.20 17.99
C LYS A 29 -8.85 -2.27 18.92
N ASP A 30 -8.99 -2.04 20.23
CA ASP A 30 -8.48 -2.90 21.29
C ASP A 30 -9.18 -4.27 21.34
N LYS A 31 -10.37 -4.38 20.74
CA LYS A 31 -11.16 -5.62 20.71
C LYS A 31 -10.71 -6.58 19.61
N HIS A 32 -9.88 -6.13 18.66
CA HIS A 32 -9.47 -6.91 17.50
C HIS A 32 -7.95 -7.08 17.46
N LYS A 33 -7.49 -8.33 17.24
CA LYS A 33 -6.05 -8.67 17.23
C LYS A 33 -5.28 -8.06 16.06
N SER A 34 -5.94 -7.84 14.92
CA SER A 34 -5.34 -7.26 13.72
C SER A 34 -6.41 -6.54 12.91
N GLN A 35 -6.09 -5.33 12.45
CA GLN A 35 -6.97 -4.46 11.68
C GLN A 35 -6.17 -3.79 10.56
N GLY A 36 -6.81 -3.58 9.42
CA GLY A 36 -6.19 -2.92 8.26
C GLY A 36 -7.06 -1.77 7.77
N LEU A 37 -6.43 -0.62 7.54
CA LEU A 37 -7.00 0.49 6.79
C LEU A 37 -6.46 0.47 5.37
N TYR A 38 -7.34 0.57 4.37
CA TYR A 38 -6.95 0.62 2.96
C TYR A 38 -7.26 2.00 2.39
N LEU A 39 -6.22 2.70 1.94
CA LEU A 39 -6.34 3.93 1.18
C LEU A 39 -6.27 3.60 -0.32
N LEU A 40 -7.36 3.89 -1.04
CA LEU A 40 -7.38 3.87 -2.50
C LEU A 40 -7.25 5.32 -2.99
N THR A 41 -6.22 5.61 -3.78
CA THR A 41 -5.91 6.99 -4.18
C THR A 41 -5.29 7.05 -5.57
N THR A 42 -5.42 8.19 -6.23
CA THR A 42 -4.82 8.47 -7.54
C THR A 42 -3.77 9.58 -7.50
N GLY A 43 -3.55 10.20 -6.33
CA GLY A 43 -2.64 11.34 -6.23
C GLY A 43 -2.16 11.62 -4.82
N ILE A 44 -1.17 12.51 -4.72
CA ILE A 44 -0.50 12.86 -3.46
C ILE A 44 -1.47 13.52 -2.46
N PRO A 45 -1.35 13.23 -1.15
CA PRO A 45 -2.10 13.95 -0.11
C PRO A 45 -1.87 15.45 -0.20
N ASP A 46 -2.82 16.28 0.25
CA ASP A 46 -2.57 17.74 0.34
C ASP A 46 -1.61 18.10 1.48
N GLN A 47 -1.44 17.20 2.45
CA GLN A 47 -0.54 17.37 3.59
C GLN A 47 0.87 16.89 3.26
N GLU A 48 1.86 17.47 3.93
CA GLU A 48 3.25 17.04 3.81
C GLU A 48 3.43 15.59 4.28
N THR A 49 4.22 14.81 3.52
CA THR A 49 4.49 13.39 3.76
C THR A 49 4.92 13.16 5.20
N HIS A 50 5.89 13.94 5.70
CA HIS A 50 6.44 13.79 7.05
C HIS A 50 5.36 13.93 8.14
N THR A 51 4.42 14.88 7.98
CA THR A 51 3.32 15.11 8.93
C THR A 51 2.37 13.92 8.94
N VAL A 52 2.06 13.40 7.76
CA VAL A 52 1.21 12.21 7.61
C VAL A 52 1.89 10.98 8.20
N SER A 53 3.16 10.73 7.87
CA SER A 53 3.98 9.64 8.37
C SER A 53 4.05 9.63 9.90
N ALA A 54 4.29 10.80 10.52
CA ALA A 54 4.31 10.93 11.98
C ALA A 54 2.96 10.58 12.62
N TYR A 55 1.86 11.06 12.03
CA TYR A 55 0.53 10.74 12.54
C TYR A 55 0.19 9.25 12.41
N VAL A 56 0.46 8.61 11.25
CA VAL A 56 0.16 7.19 11.06
C VAL A 56 1.03 6.31 11.95
N ALA A 57 2.30 6.68 12.17
CA ALA A 57 3.18 5.96 13.08
C ALA A 57 2.60 5.93 14.49
N GLU A 58 2.07 7.05 14.98
CA GLU A 58 1.45 7.13 16.30
C GLU A 58 0.08 6.42 16.33
N ALA A 59 -0.77 6.65 15.32
CA ALA A 59 -2.11 6.06 15.25
C ALA A 59 -2.10 4.53 15.09
N CYS A 60 -1.01 3.98 14.54
CA CYS A 60 -0.77 2.55 14.39
C CYS A 60 0.10 1.98 15.52
N ARG A 61 0.62 2.82 16.42
CA ARG A 61 1.42 2.36 17.56
C ARG A 61 0.54 1.69 18.60
N GLY A 62 1.00 0.57 19.16
CA GLY A 62 0.34 -0.11 20.29
C GLY A 62 -0.92 -0.91 19.92
N PHE A 63 -1.47 -0.70 18.73
CA PHE A 63 -2.63 -1.44 18.21
C PHE A 63 -2.22 -2.21 16.95
N GLY A 64 -2.81 -3.38 16.71
CA GLY A 64 -2.55 -4.16 15.48
C GLY A 64 -3.13 -3.53 14.22
N LEU A 65 -3.20 -2.20 14.12
CA LEU A 65 -3.73 -1.45 13.00
C LEU A 65 -2.60 -1.15 12.00
N GLN A 66 -2.81 -1.48 10.73
CA GLN A 66 -1.88 -1.18 9.64
C GLN A 66 -2.57 -0.32 8.58
N LEU A 67 -1.82 0.59 7.94
CA LEU A 67 -2.31 1.36 6.79
C LEU A 67 -1.70 0.82 5.50
N HIS A 68 -2.52 0.25 4.64
CA HIS A 68 -2.18 -0.18 3.29
C HIS A 68 -2.61 0.87 2.27
N VAL A 69 -1.85 1.01 1.18
CA VAL A 69 -2.12 1.98 0.12
C VAL A 69 -2.15 1.30 -1.24
N CYS A 70 -3.22 1.54 -1.99
CA CYS A 70 -3.35 1.21 -3.40
C CYS A 70 -3.36 2.52 -4.20
N LEU A 71 -2.24 2.83 -4.85
CA LEU A 71 -2.10 3.96 -5.76
C LEU A 71 -2.49 3.55 -7.18
N PHE A 72 -3.37 4.31 -7.81
CA PHE A 72 -3.79 4.09 -9.19
C PHE A 72 -3.34 5.25 -10.07
N SER A 73 -2.55 4.95 -11.10
CA SER A 73 -2.21 5.93 -12.13
C SER A 73 -3.23 5.89 -13.26
N ALA A 74 -3.74 7.06 -13.62
CA ALA A 74 -4.58 7.23 -14.81
C ALA A 74 -3.70 7.60 -16.02
N GLU A 75 -4.00 7.04 -17.19
CA GLU A 75 -3.35 7.43 -18.44
C GLU A 75 -3.80 8.82 -18.90
N LYS A 76 -2.88 9.58 -19.53
CA LYS A 76 -3.22 10.82 -20.25
C LYS A 76 -4.00 10.45 -21.52
N GLY A 77 -5.31 10.22 -21.42
CA GLY A 77 -6.12 9.89 -22.59
C GLY A 77 -7.59 9.66 -22.35
N THR A 78 -8.00 9.33 -21.12
CA THR A 78 -9.42 9.25 -20.74
C THR A 78 -9.90 10.63 -20.29
N ASP A 79 -11.03 11.05 -20.86
CA ASP A 79 -11.77 12.28 -20.61
C ASP A 79 -11.47 12.87 -19.22
N SER A 80 -10.67 13.93 -19.22
CA SER A 80 -10.04 14.57 -18.06
C SER A 80 -11.02 15.27 -17.10
N SER A 81 -12.31 14.89 -17.13
CA SER A 81 -13.41 15.55 -16.42
C SER A 81 -13.55 15.15 -14.94
N GLY A 82 -12.74 14.22 -14.42
CA GLY A 82 -12.86 13.75 -13.03
C GLY A 82 -11.56 13.49 -12.27
N ILE A 83 -10.41 13.52 -12.93
CA ILE A 83 -9.12 13.28 -12.27
C ILE A 83 -8.59 14.60 -11.74
N VAL A 84 -8.64 14.79 -10.42
CA VAL A 84 -7.99 15.94 -9.77
C VAL A 84 -6.48 15.84 -10.03
N PRO A 85 -5.89 16.73 -10.84
CA PRO A 85 -4.47 16.64 -11.19
C PRO A 85 -3.62 16.62 -9.92
N ALA A 86 -2.50 15.90 -9.94
CA ALA A 86 -1.53 16.01 -8.87
C ALA A 86 -1.09 17.48 -8.76
N ARG A 87 -1.35 18.10 -7.61
CA ARG A 87 -1.24 19.56 -7.45
C ARG A 87 0.21 20.06 -7.58
N TYR A 88 1.18 19.20 -7.26
CA TYR A 88 2.60 19.58 -7.19
C TYR A 88 3.58 18.41 -7.34
N ALA A 89 3.11 17.16 -7.48
CA ALA A 89 3.98 15.99 -7.50
C ALA A 89 3.77 15.16 -8.76
N ASN A 90 4.84 14.60 -9.30
CA ASN A 90 4.75 13.62 -10.37
C ASN A 90 4.36 12.22 -9.82
N PRO A 91 4.01 11.25 -10.69
CA PRO A 91 3.60 9.91 -10.23
C PRO A 91 4.65 9.20 -9.37
N ARG A 92 5.95 9.37 -9.66
CA ARG A 92 7.04 8.74 -8.89
C ARG A 92 7.20 9.37 -7.51
N GLU A 93 7.12 10.69 -7.42
CA GLU A 93 7.12 11.42 -6.14
C GLU A 93 5.92 11.03 -5.28
N THR A 94 4.74 10.90 -5.90
CA THR A 94 3.52 10.43 -5.22
C THR A 94 3.70 9.01 -4.68
N ALA A 95 4.24 8.09 -5.49
CA ALA A 95 4.53 6.73 -5.06
C ALA A 95 5.55 6.71 -3.90
N SER A 96 6.64 7.48 -4.02
CA SER A 96 7.65 7.58 -2.96
C SER A 96 7.07 8.09 -1.64
N ALA A 97 6.22 9.12 -1.69
CA ALA A 97 5.54 9.65 -0.51
C ALA A 97 4.66 8.59 0.17
N PHE A 98 3.87 7.84 -0.60
CA PHE A 98 3.04 6.79 -0.02
C PHE A 98 3.83 5.60 0.51
N LYS A 99 4.97 5.25 -0.10
CA LYS A 99 5.88 4.23 0.44
C LYS A 99 6.41 4.62 1.82
N GLU A 100 6.80 5.88 2.01
CA GLU A 100 7.22 6.39 3.32
C GLU A 100 6.07 6.31 4.35
N ILE A 101 4.88 6.75 3.95
CA ILE A 101 3.68 6.72 4.80
C ILE A 101 3.32 5.28 5.22
N VAL A 102 3.30 4.31 4.29
CA VAL A 102 2.97 2.92 4.65
C VAL A 102 4.05 2.28 5.51
N GLN A 103 5.33 2.61 5.30
CA GLN A 103 6.43 2.11 6.13
C GLN A 103 6.26 2.56 7.58
N ALA A 104 5.87 3.82 7.79
CA ALA A 104 5.59 4.36 9.12
C ALA A 104 4.43 3.60 9.83
N ALA A 105 3.52 3.00 9.08
CA ALA A 105 2.38 2.24 9.59
C ALA A 105 2.56 0.70 9.56
N ASN A 106 3.76 0.21 9.23
CA ASN A 106 4.02 -1.22 8.98
C ASN A 106 3.01 -1.86 8.02
N GLY A 107 2.61 -1.10 6.99
CA GLY A 107 1.61 -1.48 6.01
C GLY A 107 2.19 -2.03 4.71
N ARG A 108 1.34 -2.09 3.68
CA ARG A 108 1.69 -2.58 2.34
C ARG A 108 1.36 -1.54 1.28
N PHE A 109 2.24 -1.40 0.30
CA PHE A 109 2.06 -0.52 -0.84
C PHE A 109 1.85 -1.32 -2.13
N HIS A 110 0.90 -0.84 -2.92
CA HIS A 110 0.63 -1.33 -4.26
C HIS A 110 0.41 -0.16 -5.20
N TRP A 111 1.05 -0.21 -6.36
CA TRP A 111 0.93 0.78 -7.41
C TRP A 111 0.47 0.11 -8.70
N PHE A 112 -0.73 0.49 -9.12
CA PHE A 112 -1.40 0.00 -10.31
C PHE A 112 -1.41 1.08 -11.40
N GLY A 113 -1.16 0.66 -12.63
CA GLY A 113 -1.49 1.39 -13.85
C GLY A 113 -2.55 0.63 -14.65
N GLU A 114 -3.00 1.22 -15.74
CA GLU A 114 -3.99 0.62 -16.63
C GLU A 114 -3.48 -0.68 -17.29
N ALA A 115 -2.20 -0.69 -17.70
CA ALA A 115 -1.55 -1.85 -18.29
C ALA A 115 -1.11 -2.94 -17.28
N GLY A 116 -1.27 -2.71 -15.98
CA GLY A 116 -0.90 -3.69 -14.95
C GLY A 116 -0.28 -3.09 -13.70
N ILE A 117 0.47 -3.92 -12.97
CA ILE A 117 1.03 -3.57 -11.67
C ILE A 117 2.44 -3.02 -11.88
N PHE A 118 2.68 -1.78 -11.44
CA PHE A 118 4.01 -1.19 -11.44
C PHE A 118 4.84 -1.67 -10.25
N GLU A 119 4.24 -1.72 -9.08
CA GLU A 119 4.90 -2.14 -7.84
C GLU A 119 3.89 -2.77 -6.87
N SER A 120 4.30 -3.78 -6.11
CA SER A 120 3.45 -4.40 -5.09
C SER A 120 4.30 -5.16 -4.08
N ASP A 121 4.18 -4.77 -2.80
CA ASP A 121 4.90 -5.42 -1.70
C ASP A 121 4.53 -6.90 -1.55
N ASP A 122 3.27 -7.24 -1.83
CA ASP A 122 2.80 -8.62 -1.70
C ASP A 122 3.34 -9.49 -2.84
N ILE A 123 3.40 -8.97 -4.07
CA ILE A 123 4.01 -9.69 -5.20
C ILE A 123 5.50 -9.88 -4.92
N ALA A 124 6.19 -8.85 -4.44
CA ALA A 124 7.60 -8.97 -4.05
C ALA A 124 7.79 -10.03 -2.95
N SER A 125 6.90 -10.07 -1.95
CA SER A 125 6.93 -11.07 -0.87
C SER A 125 6.73 -12.48 -1.41
N ILE A 126 5.76 -12.68 -2.31
CA ILE A 126 5.49 -13.99 -2.94
C ILE A 126 6.69 -14.46 -3.76
N ILE A 127 7.28 -13.57 -4.58
CA ILE A 127 8.47 -13.89 -5.37
C ILE A 127 9.62 -14.32 -4.44
N SER A 128 9.86 -13.59 -3.34
CA SER A 128 10.90 -13.94 -2.37
C SER A 128 10.67 -15.32 -1.74
N GLU A 129 9.44 -15.65 -1.37
CA GLU A 129 9.11 -16.98 -0.82
C GLU A 129 9.28 -18.10 -1.85
N MET A 130 8.93 -17.85 -3.11
CA MET A 130 9.16 -18.80 -4.21
C MET A 130 10.65 -19.06 -4.43
N GLU A 131 11.48 -18.02 -4.38
CA GLU A 131 12.94 -18.15 -4.49
C GLU A 131 13.54 -18.94 -3.33
N LYS A 132 13.07 -18.70 -2.09
CA LYS A 132 13.47 -19.48 -0.92
C LYS A 132 13.09 -20.96 -1.07
N ALA A 133 11.87 -21.25 -1.52
CA ALA A 133 11.42 -22.61 -1.76
C ALA A 133 12.27 -23.32 -2.83
N LYS A 134 12.60 -22.64 -3.93
CA LYS A 134 13.50 -23.15 -4.97
C LYS A 134 14.89 -23.47 -4.40
N ASN A 135 15.45 -22.57 -3.60
CA ASN A 135 16.76 -22.75 -2.97
C ASN A 135 16.77 -23.99 -2.05
N TYR A 136 15.75 -24.14 -1.20
CA TYR A 136 15.62 -25.33 -0.35
C TYR A 136 15.49 -26.62 -1.17
N SER A 137 14.70 -26.61 -2.23
CA SER A 137 14.58 -27.77 -3.14
C SER A 137 15.93 -28.17 -3.74
N GLN A 138 16.71 -27.21 -4.24
CA GLN A 138 18.04 -27.45 -4.80
C GLN A 138 19.00 -28.02 -3.76
N LYS A 139 19.05 -27.44 -2.55
CA LYS A 139 19.88 -27.94 -1.45
C LYS A 139 19.54 -29.38 -1.06
N CYS A 140 18.24 -29.71 -1.01
CA CYS A 140 17.79 -31.07 -0.74
C CYS A 140 18.23 -32.04 -1.84
N ALA A 141 18.11 -31.65 -3.11
CA ALA A 141 18.56 -32.48 -4.24
C ALA A 141 20.07 -32.78 -4.15
N PHE A 142 20.90 -31.77 -3.90
CA PHE A 142 22.35 -31.95 -3.71
C PHE A 142 22.69 -32.85 -2.52
N LEU A 143 21.95 -32.72 -1.42
CA LEU A 143 22.15 -33.55 -0.23
C LEU A 143 21.83 -35.03 -0.53
N VAL A 144 20.72 -35.29 -1.24
CA VAL A 144 20.33 -36.64 -1.65
C VAL A 144 21.35 -37.26 -2.61
N GLU A 145 21.84 -36.50 -3.59
CA GLU A 145 22.89 -36.98 -4.51
C GLU A 145 24.18 -37.31 -3.76
N SER A 146 24.59 -36.45 -2.82
CA SER A 146 25.80 -36.66 -2.01
C SER A 146 25.71 -37.93 -1.14
N LEU A 147 24.53 -38.27 -0.64
CA LEU A 147 24.30 -39.50 0.11
C LEU A 147 24.37 -40.74 -0.78
N LYS A 148 23.79 -40.69 -1.99
CA LYS A 148 23.84 -41.79 -2.96
C LYS A 148 25.26 -42.10 -3.45
N GLN A 149 26.13 -41.09 -3.54
CA GLN A 149 27.54 -41.28 -3.92
C GLN A 149 28.40 -41.91 -2.81
N ARG A 150 27.90 -41.95 -1.57
CA ARG A 150 28.59 -42.51 -0.40
C ARG A 150 28.15 -43.93 -0.03
N SER A 151 27.12 -44.47 -0.68
CA SER A 151 26.63 -45.86 -0.54
C SER A 151 27.15 -46.74 -1.66
#